data_AF-A0A0P9NWH6-F1
#
_entry.id   AF-A0A0P9NWH6-F1
#
_cell.length_a   1.000
_cell.length_b   1.000
_cell.length_c   1.000
_cell.angle_alpha   90.00
_cell.angle_beta   90.00
_cell.angle_gamma   90.00
#
_symmetry.space_group_name_H-M   'P 1'
#
loop_
_entity.id
_entity.type
_entity.pdbx_description
1 polymer ?
#
loop_
_entity_poly.entity_id
_entity_poly.type
_entity_poly.pdbx_seq_one_letter_code
_entity_poly.pdbx_strand_id
1 'polypeptide(L)'
;MAEEPTDPSGYVIKTESQAMTRSQVAATHRSFQEMNDTLLAVERQLLHEDLSASNALEVAQKMVLASDLRKRLQAAAPVLQAVTPKAGNARLTERERTEIQGYYMTGNYTQEQLASQFQVSQATVSNIVTDDDDKDT
;
A
#
# COMPACT_ATOMS: atom_id res chain seq x y z
N MET A 1 0.29 -26.08 53.83
CA MET A 1 0.86 -26.43 52.52
C MET A 1 -0.27 -26.24 51.53
N ALA A 2 -0.26 -25.12 50.79
CA ALA A 2 -1.27 -24.85 49.78
C ALA A 2 -0.74 -25.40 48.46
N GLU A 3 -1.48 -26.33 47.86
CA GLU A 3 -1.20 -26.84 46.51
C GLU A 3 -1.46 -25.71 45.51
N GLU A 4 -0.44 -25.38 44.71
CA GLU A 4 -0.59 -24.53 43.54
C GLU A 4 -1.48 -25.24 42.51
N PRO A 5 -2.48 -24.57 41.92
CA PRO A 5 -3.24 -25.16 40.82
C PRO A 5 -2.33 -25.21 39.59
N THR A 6 -1.96 -26.42 39.19
CA THR A 6 -1.34 -26.72 37.90
C THR A 6 -2.39 -26.54 36.82
N ASP A 7 -2.25 -25.49 36.00
CA ASP A 7 -3.04 -25.31 34.78
C ASP A 7 -2.67 -26.43 33.78
N PRO A 8 -3.61 -27.31 33.40
CA PRO A 8 -3.35 -28.47 32.53
C PRO A 8 -3.29 -28.12 31.04
N SER A 9 -3.25 -26.85 30.64
CA SER A 9 -3.15 -26.48 29.23
C SER A 9 -1.75 -26.01 28.85
N GLY A 10 -0.85 -26.98 28.65
CA GLY A 10 0.46 -26.79 27.98
C GLY A 10 0.37 -26.40 26.49
N TYR A 11 -0.71 -25.74 26.07
CA TYR A 11 -0.84 -25.18 24.75
C TYR A 11 -0.17 -23.81 24.74
N VAL A 12 1.12 -23.79 24.37
CA VAL A 12 1.68 -22.61 23.73
C VAL A 12 0.92 -22.46 22.41
N ILE A 13 -0.12 -21.64 22.39
CA ILE A 13 -0.68 -21.19 21.11
C ILE A 13 0.42 -20.34 20.48
N LYS A 14 1.29 -20.99 19.70
CA LYS A 14 2.04 -20.31 18.65
C LYS A 14 0.99 -19.88 17.64
N THR A 15 0.39 -18.73 17.86
CA THR A 15 -0.17 -17.96 16.76
C THR A 15 1.01 -17.56 15.89
N GLU A 16 1.51 -18.50 15.08
CA GLU A 16 2.10 -18.20 13.79
C GLU A 16 0.97 -17.67 12.89
N SER A 17 0.32 -16.59 13.33
CA SER A 17 -0.27 -15.65 12.41
C SER A 17 0.91 -15.27 11.53
N GLN A 18 0.95 -15.75 10.28
CA GLN A 18 1.83 -15.19 9.27
C GLN A 18 1.40 -13.73 9.11
N ALA A 19 1.87 -12.88 10.02
CA ALA A 19 1.70 -11.45 9.93
C ALA A 19 2.35 -11.04 8.61
N MET A 20 1.65 -10.21 7.85
CA MET A 20 2.17 -9.75 6.56
C MET A 20 3.56 -9.16 6.76
N THR A 21 4.49 -9.49 5.85
CA THR A 21 5.81 -8.89 5.82
C THR A 21 5.72 -7.41 5.43
N ARG A 22 6.77 -6.62 5.71
CA ARG A 22 6.82 -5.21 5.30
C ARG A 22 6.67 -5.07 3.78
N SER A 23 7.29 -5.93 2.97
CA SER A 23 7.08 -5.96 1.52
C SER A 23 5.62 -6.23 1.14
N GLN A 24 4.92 -7.14 1.84
CA GLN A 24 3.51 -7.42 1.60
C GLN A 24 2.63 -6.22 1.97
N VAL A 25 2.92 -5.55 3.10
CA VAL A 25 2.24 -4.30 3.49
C VAL A 25 2.48 -3.21 2.43
N ALA A 26 3.73 -3.02 2.00
CA ALA A 26 4.07 -2.05 0.96
C ALA A 26 3.36 -2.35 -0.36
N ALA A 27 3.26 -3.63 -0.73
CA ALA A 27 2.50 -4.06 -1.91
C ALA A 27 1.01 -3.71 -1.78
N THR A 28 0.40 -3.97 -0.61
CA THR A 28 -1.00 -3.58 -0.37
C THR A 28 -1.20 -2.06 -0.49
N HIS A 29 -0.31 -1.25 0.09
CA HIS A 29 -0.38 0.20 -0.03
C HIS A 29 -0.24 0.66 -1.50
N ARG A 30 0.69 0.06 -2.26
CA ARG A 30 0.84 0.35 -3.71
C ARG A 30 -0.39 0.00 -4.51
N SER A 31 -0.91 -1.22 -4.38
CA SER A 31 -2.11 -1.65 -5.10
C SER A 31 -3.29 -0.73 -4.82
N PHE A 32 -3.41 -0.23 -3.60
CA PHE A 32 -4.44 0.71 -3.24
C PHE A 32 -4.28 2.09 -3.90
N GLN A 33 -3.05 2.61 -3.92
CA GLN A 33 -2.73 3.84 -4.63
C GLN A 33 -3.01 3.70 -6.13
N GLU A 34 -2.57 2.60 -6.74
CA GLU A 34 -2.79 2.29 -8.16
C GLU A 34 -4.28 2.20 -8.50
N MET A 35 -5.09 1.59 -7.63
CA MET A 35 -6.56 1.58 -7.79
C MET A 35 -7.14 3.00 -7.77
N ASN A 36 -6.69 3.86 -6.86
CA ASN A 36 -7.15 5.25 -6.79
C ASN A 36 -6.78 6.03 -8.06
N ASP A 37 -5.56 5.86 -8.55
CA ASP A 37 -5.06 6.54 -9.74
C ASP A 37 -5.77 6.04 -11.00
N THR A 38 -6.04 4.73 -11.08
CA THR A 38 -6.81 4.13 -12.17
C THR A 38 -8.24 4.67 -12.19
N LEU A 39 -8.91 4.78 -11.03
CA LEU A 39 -10.26 5.36 -10.96
C LEU A 39 -10.28 6.83 -11.37
N LEU A 40 -9.25 7.60 -11.03
CA LEU A 40 -9.12 8.97 -11.50
C LEU A 40 -8.94 9.04 -13.02
N ALA A 41 -8.18 8.11 -13.61
CA ALA A 41 -8.05 8.01 -15.07
C ALA A 41 -9.38 7.65 -15.74
N VAL A 42 -10.17 6.73 -15.15
CA VAL A 42 -11.52 6.40 -15.62
C VAL A 42 -12.44 7.61 -15.56
N GLU A 43 -12.46 8.37 -14.46
CA GLU A 43 -13.24 9.62 -14.36
C GLU A 43 -12.85 10.61 -15.45
N ARG A 44 -11.55 10.78 -15.70
CA ARG A 44 -11.06 11.64 -16.79
C ARG A 44 -11.49 11.14 -18.15
N GLN A 45 -11.45 9.83 -18.39
CA GLN A 45 -11.89 9.27 -19.67
C GLN A 45 -13.38 9.54 -19.92
N LEU A 46 -14.23 9.34 -18.91
CA LEU A 46 -15.67 9.61 -19.01
C LEU A 46 -15.96 11.10 -19.28
N LEU A 47 -15.14 12.01 -18.76
CA LEU A 47 -15.24 13.45 -19.04
C LEU A 47 -14.93 13.82 -20.49
N HIS A 48 -14.17 12.99 -21.21
CA HIS A 48 -13.82 13.21 -22.62
C HIS A 48 -14.68 12.38 -23.59
N GLU A 49 -15.69 11.66 -23.09
CA GLU A 49 -16.60 10.88 -23.94
C GLU A 49 -17.56 11.81 -24.69
N ASP A 50 -17.77 11.54 -25.99
CA ASP A 50 -18.68 12.34 -26.81
C ASP A 50 -20.13 12.20 -26.32
N LEU A 51 -20.68 13.30 -25.79
CA LEU A 51 -22.04 13.34 -25.27
C LEU A 51 -23.05 13.58 -26.39
N SER A 52 -24.05 12.70 -26.46
CA SER A 52 -25.21 12.81 -27.32
C SER A 52 -26.49 12.52 -26.54
N ALA A 53 -27.65 12.86 -27.10
CA ALA A 53 -28.94 12.52 -26.49
C ALA A 53 -29.12 11.01 -26.24
N SER A 54 -28.41 10.15 -27.00
CA SER A 54 -28.54 8.69 -26.92
C SER A 54 -27.71 8.04 -25.80
N ASN A 55 -26.62 8.67 -25.35
CA ASN A 55 -25.70 8.11 -24.35
C ASN A 55 -25.53 8.99 -23.10
N ALA A 56 -26.01 10.24 -23.09
CA ALA A 56 -25.79 11.18 -22.00
C ALA A 56 -26.20 10.63 -20.62
N LEU A 57 -27.34 9.92 -20.55
CA LEU A 57 -27.80 9.32 -19.30
C LEU A 57 -26.86 8.20 -18.82
N GLU A 58 -26.38 7.36 -19.73
CA GLU A 58 -25.46 6.28 -19.42
C GLU A 58 -24.11 6.81 -18.95
N VAL A 59 -23.54 7.79 -19.65
CA VAL A 59 -22.27 8.42 -19.27
C VAL A 59 -22.38 9.10 -17.91
N ALA A 60 -23.48 9.81 -17.63
CA ALA A 60 -23.72 10.41 -16.33
C ALA A 60 -23.79 9.36 -15.20
N GLN A 61 -24.46 8.23 -15.44
CA GLN A 61 -24.52 7.12 -14.47
C GLN A 61 -23.14 6.50 -14.21
N LYS A 62 -22.35 6.26 -15.27
CA LYS A 62 -20.97 5.75 -15.14
C LYS A 62 -20.10 6.71 -14.33
N MET A 63 -20.23 8.01 -14.57
CA MET A 63 -19.45 9.03 -13.86
C MET A 63 -19.79 9.08 -12.37
N VAL A 64 -21.08 9.03 -12.02
CA VAL A 64 -21.52 8.95 -10.61
C VAL A 64 -20.97 7.69 -9.95
N LEU A 65 -21.08 6.53 -10.61
CA LEU A 65 -20.59 5.26 -10.08
C LEU A 65 -19.07 5.28 -9.86
N ALA A 66 -18.30 5.77 -10.83
CA ALA A 66 -16.84 5.88 -10.74
C ALA A 66 -16.42 6.79 -9.58
N SER A 67 -17.08 7.95 -9.44
CA SER A 67 -16.82 8.87 -8.33
C SER A 67 -17.21 8.33 -6.96
N ASP A 68 -18.32 7.60 -6.87
CA ASP A 68 -18.70 6.94 -5.61
C ASP A 68 -17.71 5.85 -5.24
N LEU A 69 -17.24 5.05 -6.21
CA LEU A 69 -16.24 4.03 -5.98
C LEU A 69 -14.92 4.65 -5.51
N ARG A 70 -14.46 5.75 -6.14
CA ARG A 70 -13.24 6.46 -5.71
C ARG A 70 -13.37 7.04 -4.30
N LYS A 71 -14.50 7.65 -3.96
CA LYS A 71 -14.77 8.16 -2.60
C LYS A 71 -14.74 7.04 -1.57
N ARG A 72 -15.37 5.89 -1.87
CA ARG A 72 -15.35 4.72 -0.98
C ARG A 72 -13.95 4.16 -0.80
N LEU A 73 -13.18 4.11 -1.89
CA LEU A 73 -11.78 3.71 -1.83
C LEU A 73 -11.04 4.67 -0.89
N GLN A 74 -11.05 5.97 -1.14
CA GLN A 74 -10.40 6.98 -0.29
C GLN A 74 -10.82 6.90 1.19
N ALA A 75 -12.10 6.67 1.47
CA ALA A 75 -12.59 6.49 2.84
C ALA A 75 -12.08 5.19 3.51
N ALA A 76 -11.79 4.15 2.75
CA ALA A 76 -11.21 2.90 3.24
C ALA A 76 -9.69 2.99 3.46
N ALA A 77 -9.00 3.99 2.89
CA ALA A 77 -7.54 4.11 2.99
C ALA A 77 -7.03 4.14 4.44
N PRO A 78 -7.61 4.96 5.35
CA PRO A 78 -7.17 4.98 6.74
C PRO A 78 -7.44 3.67 7.48
N VAL A 79 -8.52 2.97 7.11
CA VAL A 79 -8.87 1.67 7.70
C VAL A 79 -7.82 0.63 7.31
N LEU A 80 -7.45 0.58 6.03
CA LEU A 80 -6.39 -0.31 5.56
C LEU A 80 -5.06 -0.05 6.27
N GLN A 81 -4.68 1.22 6.41
CA GLN A 81 -3.49 1.61 7.17
C GLN A 81 -3.55 1.16 8.64
N ALA A 82 -4.73 1.20 9.26
CA ALA A 82 -4.92 0.83 10.66
C ALA A 82 -4.87 -0.70 10.89
N VAL A 83 -5.29 -1.50 9.90
CA VAL A 83 -5.33 -2.97 10.02
C VAL A 83 -4.09 -3.67 9.47
N THR A 84 -3.31 -3.01 8.60
CA THR A 84 -2.02 -3.55 8.16
C THR A 84 -1.04 -3.60 9.34
N PRO A 85 -0.32 -4.72 9.55
CA PRO A 85 0.66 -4.80 10.60
C PRO A 85 1.73 -3.72 10.41
N LYS A 86 2.10 -3.06 11.50
CA LYS A 86 3.22 -2.12 11.48
C LYS A 86 4.49 -2.92 11.28
N ALA A 87 5.24 -2.58 10.25
CA ALA A 87 6.59 -3.06 10.08
C ALA A 87 7.41 -2.61 11.29
N GLY A 88 7.93 -3.56 12.05
CA GLY A 88 8.69 -3.27 13.25
C GLY A 88 9.96 -2.46 12.96
N ASN A 89 10.67 -2.06 14.01
CA ASN A 89 11.96 -1.35 13.91
C ASN A 89 13.11 -2.25 13.39
N ALA A 90 12.80 -3.43 12.85
CA ALA A 90 13.78 -4.30 12.25
C ALA A 90 14.42 -3.62 11.03
N ARG A 91 15.73 -3.83 10.85
CA ARG A 91 16.45 -3.38 9.66
C ARG A 91 15.78 -3.94 8.41
N LEU A 92 15.77 -3.13 7.35
CA LEU A 92 15.33 -3.58 6.03
C LEU A 92 16.19 -4.76 5.57
N THR A 93 15.52 -5.76 5.02
CA THR A 93 16.16 -6.87 4.32
C THR A 93 16.74 -6.40 2.98
N GLU A 94 17.70 -7.15 2.43
CA GLU A 94 18.27 -6.83 1.11
C GLU A 94 17.18 -6.78 0.03
N ARG A 95 16.26 -7.75 0.07
CA ARG A 95 15.10 -7.77 -0.83
C ARG A 95 14.29 -6.48 -0.75
N GLU A 96 13.97 -6.00 0.44
CA GLU A 96 13.19 -4.77 0.62
C GLU A 96 13.94 -3.54 0.08
N ARG A 97 15.27 -3.50 0.21
CA ARG A 97 16.10 -2.43 -0.36
C ARG A 97 16.06 -2.46 -1.88
N THR A 98 16.26 -3.62 -2.49
CA THR A 98 16.16 -3.81 -3.94
C THR A 98 14.77 -3.44 -4.46
N GLU A 99 13.71 -3.81 -3.74
CA GLU A 99 12.34 -3.42 -4.09
C GLU A 99 12.16 -1.90 -4.05
N ILE A 100 12.56 -1.22 -2.97
CA ILE A 100 12.49 0.25 -2.84
C ILE A 100 13.22 0.93 -4.01
N GLN A 101 14.44 0.50 -4.28
CA GLN A 101 15.25 1.05 -5.36
C GLN A 101 14.59 0.81 -6.72
N GLY A 102 14.19 -0.44 -7.02
CA GLY A 102 13.57 -0.78 -8.29
C GLY A 102 12.30 0.03 -8.55
N TYR A 103 11.46 0.24 -7.53
CA TYR A 103 10.28 1.11 -7.67
C TYR A 103 10.66 2.58 -7.89
N TYR A 104 11.67 3.09 -7.21
CA TYR A 104 12.13 4.47 -7.42
C TYR A 104 12.63 4.70 -8.85
N MET A 105 13.42 3.76 -9.39
CA MET A 105 13.97 3.81 -10.74
C MET A 105 12.90 3.84 -11.84
N THR A 106 11.68 3.36 -11.57
CA THR A 106 10.58 3.48 -12.54
C THR A 106 10.13 4.93 -12.79
N GLY A 107 10.49 5.87 -11.91
CA GLY A 107 10.02 7.25 -11.95
C GLY A 107 8.56 7.43 -11.54
N ASN A 108 7.83 6.35 -11.23
CA ASN A 108 6.41 6.40 -10.88
C ASN A 108 6.16 6.67 -9.39
N TYR A 109 7.20 6.54 -8.55
CA TYR A 109 7.08 6.71 -7.10
C TYR A 109 8.14 7.68 -6.58
N THR A 110 7.71 8.65 -5.77
CA THR A 110 8.60 9.54 -5.03
C THR A 110 9.20 8.84 -3.82
N GLN A 111 10.30 9.37 -3.28
CA GLN A 111 10.90 8.83 -2.06
C GLN A 111 9.92 8.88 -0.87
N GLU A 112 9.06 9.89 -0.80
CA GLU A 112 8.03 10.01 0.23
C GLU A 112 6.95 8.91 0.11
N GLN A 113 6.51 8.62 -1.11
CA GLN A 113 5.55 7.55 -1.37
C GLN A 113 6.11 6.19 -0.98
N LEU A 114 7.36 5.91 -1.36
CA LEU A 114 8.06 4.67 -0.99
C LEU A 114 8.26 4.57 0.53
N ALA A 115 8.61 5.68 1.19
CA ALA A 115 8.76 5.72 2.64
C ALA A 115 7.45 5.37 3.35
N SER A 116 6.33 5.92 2.87
CA SER A 116 4.99 5.60 3.38
C SER A 116 4.64 4.12 3.17
N GLN A 117 4.87 3.58 1.98
CA GLN A 117 4.56 2.19 1.63
C GLN A 117 5.37 1.18 2.47
N PHE A 118 6.68 1.39 2.59
CA PHE A 118 7.57 0.51 3.35
C PHE A 118 7.63 0.83 4.85
N GLN A 119 6.88 1.84 5.30
CA GLN A 119 6.83 2.30 6.68
C GLN A 119 8.23 2.58 7.25
N VAL A 120 9.01 3.36 6.50
CA VAL A 120 10.35 3.84 6.86
C VAL A 120 10.41 5.36 6.75
N SER A 121 11.49 5.98 7.22
CA SER A 121 11.70 7.41 6.98
C SER A 121 12.09 7.67 5.53
N GLN A 122 11.75 8.85 5.02
CA GLN A 122 12.21 9.29 3.69
C GLN A 122 13.75 9.33 3.62
N ALA A 123 14.44 9.69 4.71
CA ALA A 123 15.90 9.58 4.82
C ALA A 123 16.42 8.15 4.60
N THR A 124 15.70 7.12 5.04
CA THR A 124 16.06 5.72 4.77
C THR A 124 15.98 5.40 3.29
N VAL A 125 14.93 5.88 2.61
CA VAL A 125 14.77 5.71 1.16
C VAL A 125 15.86 6.46 0.41
N SER A 126 16.14 7.72 0.79
CA SER A 126 17.24 8.51 0.25
C SER A 126 18.55 7.72 0.27
N ASN A 127 18.95 7.18 1.43
CA ASN A 127 20.19 6.41 1.53
C ASN A 127 20.21 5.19 0.59
N ILE A 128 19.08 4.51 0.39
CA ILE A 128 18.99 3.33 -0.48
C ILE A 128 19.16 3.73 -1.95
N VAL A 129 18.57 4.85 -2.37
CA VAL A 129 18.60 5.25 -3.78
C VAL A 129 19.92 5.92 -4.16
N THR A 130 20.60 6.61 -3.22
CA THR A 130 21.91 7.22 -3.49
C THR A 130 23.07 6.21 -3.41
N ASP A 131 22.98 5.17 -2.57
CA ASP A 131 24.04 4.15 -2.40
C ASP A 131 24.34 3.33 -3.68
N ASP A 132 23.49 3.40 -4.72
CA ASP A 132 23.68 2.71 -6.00
C ASP A 132 24.09 3.65 -7.15
N ASP A 133 23.76 4.95 -7.09
CA ASP A 133 24.31 5.93 -8.05
C ASP A 133 25.85 5.95 -8.00
N ASP A 134 26.44 5.69 -6.82
CA ASP A 134 27.89 5.60 -6.63
C ASP A 134 28.51 4.27 -7.11
N LYS A 135 27.72 3.24 -7.46
CA LYS A 135 28.24 1.93 -7.92
C LYS A 135 28.34 1.81 -9.45
N ASP A 136 27.69 2.70 -10.19
CA ASP A 136 27.68 2.75 -11.65
C ASP A 136 28.55 3.89 -12.24
N THR A 137 29.32 4.61 -11.41
CA THR A 137 30.35 5.61 -11.81
C THR A 137 31.76 5.18 -11.41
#